data_AF-W0GRT8-F1
#
_entry.id   AF-W0GRT8-F1
#
_cell.length_a   1.000
_cell.length_b   1.000
_cell.length_c   1.000
_cell.angle_alpha   90.00
_cell.angle_beta   90.00
_cell.angle_gamma   90.00
#
_symmetry.space_group_name_H-M   'P 1'
#
loop_
_entity.id
_entity.type
_entity.pdbx_description
1 polymer ?
#
loop_
_entity_poly.entity_id
_entity_poly.type
_entity_poly.pdbx_seq_one_letter_code
_entity_poly.pdbx_strand_id
1 'polypeptide(L)' 'MNHVVLALGGRKDSQASPGAPLQEGYWGVDLVETPDETTFLQAINWEALKAGRSEDAIFEVSSRAS' A
#
# COMPACT_ATOMS: atom_id res chain seq x y z
N MET A 1 22.32 8.33 3.39
CA MET A 1 21.53 7.94 2.20
C MET A 1 20.13 8.48 2.43
N ASN A 2 19.54 9.19 1.46
CA ASN A 2 18.20 9.78 1.63
C ASN A 2 17.14 8.72 1.32
N HIS A 3 16.72 7.99 2.34
CA HIS A 3 15.67 7.00 2.21
C HIS A 3 14.30 7.67 2.22
N VAL A 4 13.33 7.00 1.61
CA VAL A 4 11.91 7.31 1.64
C VAL A 4 11.21 6.22 2.42
N VAL A 5 10.32 6.62 3.32
CA VAL A 5 9.36 5.71 3.93
C VAL A 5 8.04 5.83 3.19
N LEU A 6 7.53 4.71 2.69
CA LEU A 6 6.24 4.58 2.02
C LEU A 6 5.27 3.82 2.91
N ALA A 7 4.05 4.32 3.03
CA ALA A 7 2.92 3.57 3.55
C ALA A 7 1.93 3.35 2.40
N LEU A 8 1.75 2.09 2.01
CA LEU A 8 0.86 1.67 0.92
C LEU A 8 -0.28 0.88 1.52
N GLY A 9 -1.51 1.36 1.37
CA GLY A 9 -2.65 0.80 2.07
C GLY A 9 -3.81 0.50 1.14
N GLY A 10 -4.53 -0.57 1.45
CA GLY A 10 -5.76 -0.92 0.75
C GLY A 10 -6.78 -1.55 1.69
N ARG A 11 -8.03 -1.08 1.60
CA ARG A 11 -9.16 -1.71 2.29
C ARG A 11 -9.47 -3.05 1.64
N LYS A 12 -9.82 -4.03 2.45
CA LYS A 12 -10.32 -5.31 1.96
C LYS A 12 -11.82 -5.20 1.73
N ASP A 13 -12.24 -5.13 0.47
CA ASP A 13 -13.65 -4.94 0.11
C ASP A 13 -14.40 -6.28 -0.14
N SER A 14 -13.76 -7.41 0.17
CA SER A 14 -14.34 -8.73 -0.01
C SER A 14 -14.21 -9.60 1.23
N GLN A 15 -15.16 -10.53 1.38
CA GLN A 15 -15.19 -11.43 2.51
C GLN A 15 -13.89 -12.23 2.63
N ALA A 16 -13.29 -12.20 3.82
CA ALA A 16 -12.07 -12.95 4.11
C ALA A 16 -12.39 -14.40 4.49
N SER A 17 -11.38 -15.26 4.37
CA SER A 17 -11.45 -16.62 4.93
C SER A 17 -11.65 -16.56 6.45
N PRO A 18 -12.38 -17.52 7.05
CA PRO A 18 -12.55 -17.60 8.48
C PRO A 18 -11.20 -17.60 9.22
N GLY A 19 -11.07 -16.75 10.25
CA GLY A 19 -9.85 -16.65 11.05
C GLY A 19 -8.72 -15.81 10.44
N ALA A 20 -8.88 -15.26 9.23
CA ALA A 20 -7.89 -14.35 8.67
C ALA A 20 -7.77 -13.06 9.52
N PRO A 21 -6.57 -12.56 9.83
CA PRO A 21 -6.44 -11.30 10.55
C PRO A 21 -7.02 -10.09 9.80
N LEU A 22 -6.86 -10.05 8.47
CA LEU A 22 -7.42 -9.02 7.60
C LEU A 22 -8.81 -9.43 7.10
N GLN A 23 -9.83 -8.88 7.74
CA GLN A 23 -11.25 -9.09 7.45
C GLN A 23 -11.81 -8.05 6.47
N GLU A 24 -13.02 -8.29 5.96
CA GLU A 24 -13.73 -7.30 5.12
C GLU A 24 -13.93 -5.98 5.88
N GLY A 25 -13.71 -4.86 5.18
CA GLY A 25 -13.72 -3.51 5.73
C GLY A 25 -12.42 -3.10 6.45
N TYR A 26 -11.52 -4.03 6.75
CA TYR A 26 -10.25 -3.70 7.42
C TYR A 26 -9.19 -3.25 6.40
N TRP A 27 -8.16 -2.56 6.90
CA TRP A 27 -7.05 -2.06 6.10
C TRP A 27 -5.82 -2.94 6.26
N GLY A 28 -5.27 -3.39 5.14
CA GLY A 28 -3.91 -3.89 5.06
C GLY A 28 -2.98 -2.74 4.68
N VAL A 29 -1.85 -2.62 5.38
CA VAL A 29 -0.88 -1.55 5.14
C VAL A 29 0.52 -2.14 5.11
N ASP A 30 1.24 -1.91 4.02
CA ASP A 30 2.65 -2.23 3.88
C ASP A 30 3.47 -0.96 4.15
N LEU A 31 4.47 -1.08 5.05
CA LEU A 31 5.43 -0.03 5.34
C LEU A 31 6.78 -0.40 4.73
N VAL A 32 7.29 0.45 3.86
CA VAL A 32 8.51 0.19 3.09
C VAL A 32 9.50 1.33 3.31
N GLU A 33 10.75 0.99 3.56
CA GLU A 33 11.86 1.93 3.49
C GLU A 33 12.68 1.62 2.22
N THR A 34 12.88 2.62 1.36
CA THR A 34 13.61 2.46 0.10
C THR A 34 14.46 3.69 -0.23
N PRO A 35 15.66 3.53 -0.81
CA PRO A 35 16.42 4.67 -1.34
C PRO A 35 15.81 5.26 -2.62
N ASP A 36 14.96 4.50 -3.32
CA ASP A 36 14.30 4.90 -4.58
C ASP A 36 12.84 4.45 -4.58
N GLU A 37 11.95 5.41 -4.34
CA GLU A 37 10.50 5.24 -4.31
C GLU A 37 9.94 4.85 -5.69
N THR A 38 10.36 5.55 -6.74
CA THR A 38 9.84 5.34 -8.10
C THR A 38 10.15 3.93 -8.59
N THR A 39 11.41 3.51 -8.47
CA THR A 39 11.84 2.18 -8.89
C THR A 39 11.11 1.09 -8.10
N PHE A 40 10.92 1.29 -6.79
CA PHE A 40 10.19 0.33 -5.95
C PHE A 40 8.72 0.19 -6.38
N LEU A 41 8.00 1.30 -6.54
CA LEU A 41 6.58 1.30 -6.91
C LEU A 41 6.36 0.68 -8.31
N GLN A 42 7.27 0.92 -9.25
CA GLN A 42 7.25 0.27 -10.56
C GLN A 42 7.47 -1.24 -10.45
N ALA A 43 8.42 -1.69 -9.63
CA ALA A 43 8.75 -3.11 -9.48
C ALA A 43 7.58 -3.94 -8.94
N ILE A 44 6.76 -3.37 -8.05
CA ILE A 44 5.54 -4.04 -7.53
C ILE A 44 4.30 -3.81 -8.41
N ASN A 45 4.45 -3.08 -9.52
CA ASN A 45 3.36 -2.69 -10.41
C ASN A 45 2.21 -1.96 -9.67
N TRP A 46 2.57 -1.00 -8.82
CA TRP A 46 1.63 -0.34 -7.92
C TRP A 46 0.47 0.35 -8.65
N GLU A 47 0.73 0.98 -9.79
CA GLU A 47 -0.32 1.60 -10.60
C GLU A 47 -1.42 0.61 -11.02
N ALA A 48 -1.05 -0.60 -11.44
CA ALA A 48 -2.04 -1.63 -11.77
C ALA A 48 -2.80 -2.12 -10.53
N LEU A 49 -2.14 -2.20 -9.37
CA LEU A 49 -2.78 -2.55 -8.10
C LEU A 49 -3.79 -1.50 -7.65
N LYS A 50 -3.51 -0.21 -7.91
CA LYS A 50 -4.43 0.89 -7.58
C LYS A 50 -5.60 1.01 -8.56
N ALA A 51 -5.37 0.79 -9.85
CA ALA A 51 -6.36 1.02 -10.91
C ALA A 51 -7.67 0.23 -10.73
N GLY A 52 -7.65 -0.91 -10.03
CA GLY A 52 -8.83 -1.72 -9.73
C GLY A 52 -9.58 -1.34 -8.46
N ARG A 53 -9.19 -0.27 -7.75
CA ARG A 53 -9.75 0.09 -6.44
C ARG A 53 -10.44 1.45 -6.46
N SER A 54 -11.41 1.60 -5.56
CA SER A 54 -12.01 2.91 -5.28
C SER A 54 -11.01 3.82 -4.58
N GLU A 55 -11.07 5.12 -4.87
CA GLU A 55 -10.18 6.13 -4.26
C GLU A 55 -10.32 6.19 -2.74
N ASP A 56 -11.51 5.90 -2.18
CA ASP A 56 -11.75 5.83 -0.72
C ASP A 56 -11.24 4.53 -0.06
N ALA A 57 -10.78 3.56 -0.87
CA ALA A 57 -10.38 2.23 -0.44
C ALA A 57 -8.88 1.98 -0.64
N ILE A 58 -8.10 3.01 -0.96
CA ILE A 58 -6.67 2.91 -1.21
C ILE A 58 -5.92 4.18 -0.81
N PHE A 59 -4.67 4.04 -0.36
CA PHE A 59 -3.79 5.19 -0.15
C PHE A 59 -2.34 4.87 -0.45
N GLU A 60 -1.60 5.92 -0.76
CA GLU A 60 -0.15 5.94 -0.94
C GLU A 60 0.38 7.20 -0.28
N VAL A 61 1.24 7.05 0.72
CA VAL A 61 1.86 8.16 1.44
C VAL A 61 3.36 7.99 1.45
N SER A 62 4.10 9.02 1.06
CA SER A 62 5.54 9.05 1.13
C SER A 62 6.06 10.12 2.08
N SER A 63 7.11 9.79 2.81
CA SER A 63 7.80 10.70 3.73
C SER A 63 9.30 10.58 3.58
N ARG A 64 9.97 11.73 3.54
CA ARG A 64 11.43 11.84 3.59
C ARG A 64 11.79 12.52 4.90
N ALA A 65 12.80 11.99 5.59
CA ALA A 65 13.40 12.72 6.71
C ALA A 65 14.00 14.03 6.18
N SER A 66 13.52 15.14 6.72
CA SER A 66 13.94 16.52 6.43
C SER A 66 15.24 16.88 7.15
#